data_AF-A0A453T2E9-F1
#
_entry.id   AF-A0A453T2E9-F1
#
_cell.length_a   1.000
_cell.length_b   1.000
_cell.length_c   1.000
_cell.angle_alpha   90.00
_cell.angle_beta   90.00
_cell.angle_gamma   90.00
#
_symmetry.space_group_name_H-M   'P 1'
#
loop_
_entity.id
_entity.type
_entity.pdbx_description
1 polymer ?
#
loop_
_entity_poly.entity_id
_entity_poly.type
_entity_poly.pdbx_seq_one_letter_code
_entity_poly.pdbx_strand_id
1 'polypeptide(L)' 'MPLYDCMLMVKPMVTKEAIAELVARVAGRAYQRNGVVTELKSFGKVHLGYGIRKLDGRHFQ' A
#
# COMPACT_ATOMS: atom_id res chain seq x y z
N MET A 1 -14.35 14.91 9.87
CA MET A 1 -13.23 14.88 8.90
C MET A 1 -13.64 14.01 7.71
N PRO A 2 -13.23 14.31 6.48
CA PRO A 2 -13.50 13.46 5.34
C PRO A 2 -12.88 12.08 5.52
N LEU A 3 -13.59 11.05 5.08
CA LEU A 3 -13.12 9.67 5.08
C LEU A 3 -12.37 9.39 3.78
N TYR A 4 -11.24 8.70 3.88
CA TYR A 4 -10.42 8.35 2.74
C TYR A 4 -9.99 6.90 2.83
N ASP A 5 -9.97 6.24 1.67
CA ASP A 5 -9.33 4.95 1.50
C ASP A 5 -7.95 5.14 0.86
N CYS A 6 -6.93 4.50 1.42
CA CYS A 6 -5.58 4.48 0.88
C CYS A 6 -5.22 3.06 0.45
N MET A 7 -5.26 2.77 -0.85
CA MET A 7 -4.80 1.50 -1.40
C MET A 7 -3.34 1.58 -1.82
N LEU A 8 -2.54 0.64 -1.31
CA LEU A 8 -1.13 0.48 -1.65
C LEU A 8 -0.94 -0.80 -2.46
N MET A 9 -0.49 -0.65 -3.71
CA MET A 9 -0.07 -1.76 -4.57
C MET A 9 1.45 -1.71 -4.69
N VAL A 10 2.10 -2.77 -4.24
CA VAL A 10 3.56 -2.84 -4.09
C VAL A 10 4.12 -3.87 -5.04
N LYS A 11 5.37 -3.68 -5.49
CA LYS A 11 6.01 -4.65 -6.38
C LYS A 11 6.16 -6.02 -5.69
N PRO A 12 6.05 -7.14 -6.42
CA PRO A 12 6.15 -8.49 -5.84
C PRO A 12 7.45 -8.78 -5.08
N MET A 13 8.53 -8.08 -5.45
CA MET A 13 9.86 -8.23 -4.85
C MET A 13 10.00 -7.55 -3.48
N VAL A 14 9.03 -6.73 -3.06
CA VAL A 14 9.10 -6.03 -1.77
C VAL A 14 8.67 -6.99 -0.66
N THR A 15 9.50 -7.08 0.38
CA THR A 15 9.25 -7.96 1.52
C THR A 15 8.10 -7.45 2.38
N LYS A 16 7.46 -8.35 3.14
CA LYS A 16 6.33 -7.98 4.01
C LYS A 16 6.75 -7.01 5.11
N GLU A 17 7.97 -7.14 5.60
CA GLU A 17 8.56 -6.30 6.63
C GLU A 17 8.71 -4.86 6.13
N ALA A 18 9.21 -4.68 4.90
CA ALA A 18 9.33 -3.36 4.28
C ALA A 18 7.97 -2.72 4.02
N ILE A 19 6.95 -3.52 3.64
CA ILE A 19 5.57 -3.03 3.48
C ILE A 19 5.01 -2.58 4.83
N ALA A 20 5.19 -3.38 5.90
CA ALA A 20 4.71 -3.04 7.24
C ALA A 20 5.36 -1.75 7.76
N GLU A 21 6.67 -1.58 7.57
CA GLU A 21 7.37 -0.35 7.93
C GLU A 21 6.82 0.87 7.17
N LEU A 22 6.61 0.74 5.85
CA LEU A 22 6.04 1.80 5.04
C LEU A 22 4.65 2.21 5.53
N VAL A 23 3.78 1.24 5.79
CA VAL A 23 2.42 1.48 6.28
C VAL A 23 2.44 2.13 7.65
N ALA A 24 3.30 1.69 8.56
CA ALA A 24 3.47 2.30 9.89
C ALA A 24 3.88 3.77 9.79
N ARG A 25 4.78 4.12 8.85
CA ARG A 25 5.19 5.51 8.61
C ARG A 25 4.05 6.37 8.06
N VAL A 26 3.21 5.82 7.17
CA VAL A 26 2.04 6.54 6.66
C VAL A 26 1.01 6.77 7.75
N ALA A 27 0.70 5.74 8.54
CA ALA A 27 -0.19 5.85 9.69
C ALA A 27 0.32 6.88 10.71
N GLY A 28 1.61 6.84 11.05
CA GLY A 28 2.24 7.82 11.93
C GLY A 28 2.11 9.26 11.41
N ARG A 29 2.26 9.48 10.10
CA ARG A 29 2.05 10.80 9.48
C ARG A 29 0.59 11.25 9.53
N ALA A 30 -0.37 10.33 9.44
CA ALA A 30 -1.79 10.65 9.61
C ALA A 30 -2.06 11.08 11.06
N TYR A 31 -1.58 10.32 12.05
CA TYR A 31 -1.71 10.65 13.46
C TYR A 31 -1.08 12.01 13.81
N GLN A 32 0.12 12.31 13.30
CA GLN A 32 0.79 13.61 13.50
C GLN A 32 -0.04 14.81 13.00
N ARG A 33 -0.97 14.59 12.07
CA ARG A 33 -1.83 15.62 11.48
C ARG A 33 -3.26 15.58 12.05
N ASN A 34 -3.43 14.99 13.24
CA ASN A 34 -4.73 14.78 13.87
C ASN A 34 -5.69 13.93 13.02
N GLY A 35 -5.15 13.10 12.12
CA GLY A 35 -5.90 12.12 11.37
C GLY A 35 -6.15 10.85 12.19
N VAL A 36 -7.17 10.09 11.79
CA VAL A 36 -7.55 8.83 12.43
C VAL A 36 -7.45 7.71 11.39
N VAL A 37 -6.80 6.61 11.76
CA VAL A 37 -6.80 5.37 10.99
C VAL A 37 -7.93 4.49 11.52
N THR A 38 -8.86 4.11 10.65
CA THR A 38 -10.05 3.32 11.01
C THR A 38 -9.83 1.83 10.80
N GLU A 39 -9.42 1.43 9.60
CA GLU A 39 -9.22 0.03 9.22
C GLU A 39 -7.91 -0.14 8.44
N LEU A 40 -7.26 -1.28 8.64
CA LEU A 40 -6.07 -1.67 7.90
C LEU A 40 -6.21 -3.13 7.46
N LYS A 41 -6.26 -3.33 6.15
CA LYS A 41 -6.51 -4.65 5.54
C LYS A 41 -5.46 -4.98 4.48
N SER A 42 -5.01 -6.22 4.50
CA SER A 42 -4.11 -6.77 3.47
C SER A 42 -4.87 -7.75 2.58
N PHE A 43 -4.76 -7.57 1.27
CA PHE A 43 -5.33 -8.47 0.26
C PHE A 43 -4.32 -9.51 -0.24
N GLY A 44 -3.07 -9.46 0.23
CA GLY A 44 -2.02 -10.37 -0.19
C GLY A 44 -1.63 -10.19 -1.66
N LYS A 45 -1.33 -11.32 -2.33
CA LYS A 45 -0.97 -11.35 -3.75
C LYS A 45 -2.23 -11.31 -4.61
N VAL A 46 -2.32 -10.34 -5.51
CA VAL A 46 -3.47 -10.15 -6.41
C VAL A 46 -2.97 -10.18 -7.86
N HIS A 47 -3.66 -10.90 -8.73
CA HIS A 47 -3.35 -10.88 -10.16
C HIS A 47 -4.03 -9.67 -10.81
N LEU A 48 -3.26 -8.92 -11.59
CA LEU A 48 -3.74 -7.73 -12.29
C LEU A 48 -4.42 -8.15 -13.61
N GLY A 49 -5.54 -7.51 -13.92
CA GLY A 49 -6.26 -7.75 -15.19
C GLY A 49 -5.45 -7.36 -16.43
N TYR A 50 -4.42 -6.53 -16.26
CA TYR A 50 -3.47 -6.16 -17.30
C TYR A 50 -2.10 -5.86 -16.69
N GLY A 51 -1.06 -5.94 -17.52
CA GLY A 51 0.31 -5.70 -17.09
C GLY A 51 0.58 -4.21 -16.89
N ILE A 52 0.86 -3.78 -15.66
CA ILE A 52 1.27 -2.41 -15.35
C ILE A 52 2.74 -2.24 -15.74
N ARG A 53 3.01 -1.30 -16.65
CA ARG A 53 4.38 -0.97 -17.07
C ARG A 53 5.06 -0.09 -16.03
N LYS A 54 6.21 -0.55 -15.52
CA LYS A 54 7.15 0.18 -14.68
C LYS A 54 8.53 0.17 -15.34
N LEU A 55 9.51 0.84 -14.72
CA LEU A 55 10.89 0.94 -15.25
C LEU A 55 11.57 -0.43 -15.39
N ASP A 56 11.20 -1.39 -14.56
CA ASP A 56 11.73 -2.76 -14.51
C ASP A 56 10.95 -3.77 -15.36
N GLY A 57 9.90 -3.34 -16.06
CA GLY A 57 9.12 -4.22 -16.94
C GLY A 57 7.60 -4.08 -16.77
N ARG A 58 6.86 -5.05 -17.33
CA ARG A 58 5.41 -5.18 -17.11
C ARG A 58 5.14 -6.17 -16.00
N HIS A 59 4.39 -5.73 -15.00
CA HIS A 59 4.01 -6.55 -13.83
C HIS A 59 2.55 -6.93 -13.91
N PHE A 60 2.25 -8.19 -13.62
CA PHE A 60 0.89 -8.75 -13.66
C PHE A 60 0.43 -9.24 -12.27
N GLN A 61 1.25 -9.02 -11.25
CA GLN A 61 1.06 -9.45 -9.86
C GLN A 61 1.64 -8.39 -8.91
#